data_AF-A0A961MRT3-F1
#
_entry.id   AF-A0A961MRT3-F1
#
_cell.length_a   1.000
_cell.length_b   1.000
_cell.length_c   1.000
_cell.angle_alpha   90.00
_cell.angle_beta   90.00
_cell.angle_gamma   90.00
#
_symmetry.space_group_name_H-M   'P 1'
#
loop_
_entity.id
_entity.type
_entity.pdbx_description
1 polymer ?
#
loop_
_entity_poly.entity_id
_entity_poly.type
_entity_poly.pdbx_seq_one_letter_code
_entity_poly.pdbx_strand_id
1 'polypeptide(L)'
;RRDNALGTLYNIVGFQTKMKHGAQTQVFRMIPGLENAGFARLGGIHRNTFLNSPTLLDSQMRLKSRPNLRFAGQITGVEGYVESAAMGLVAGRLAAAEIRGTPLAPPPRETAMGALIAHITGDADARSFQPMNVNFGLFPPIDAKGGRRGRKNRYKAYTDRAKEGFTAWLG
;
A
#
# COMPACT_ATOMS: atom_id res chain seq x y z
N ARG A 1 -17.36 -10.22 -9.56
CA ARG A 1 -16.54 -9.61 -10.64
C ARG A 1 -16.06 -10.73 -11.57
N ARG A 2 -16.20 -10.60 -12.89
CA ARG A 2 -15.66 -11.60 -13.83
C ARG A 2 -14.13 -11.63 -13.69
N ASP A 3 -13.58 -12.81 -13.37
CA ASP A 3 -12.16 -12.97 -13.04
C ASP A 3 -11.35 -13.48 -14.24
N ASN A 4 -12.00 -14.14 -15.19
CA ASN A 4 -11.39 -14.59 -16.44
C ASN A 4 -12.18 -14.17 -17.68
N ALA A 5 -11.47 -14.05 -18.81
CA ALA A 5 -12.05 -13.62 -20.08
C ALA A 5 -13.16 -14.56 -20.61
N LEU A 6 -13.18 -15.82 -20.18
CA LEU A 6 -14.21 -16.81 -20.54
C LEU A 6 -15.47 -16.69 -19.69
N GLY A 7 -15.43 -16.04 -18.52
CA GLY A 7 -16.61 -15.90 -17.65
C GLY A 7 -17.00 -17.19 -16.95
N THR A 8 -16.07 -18.12 -16.81
CA THR A 8 -16.27 -19.35 -16.03
C THR A 8 -15.81 -19.18 -14.58
N LEU A 9 -15.07 -18.11 -14.28
CA LEU A 9 -14.65 -17.75 -12.93
C LEU A 9 -15.14 -16.36 -12.55
N TYR A 10 -15.77 -16.28 -11.38
CA TYR A 10 -16.25 -15.06 -10.78
C TYR A 10 -15.65 -14.90 -9.38
N ASN A 11 -15.10 -13.72 -9.12
CA ASN A 11 -14.55 -13.36 -7.83
C ASN A 11 -15.61 -12.67 -6.96
N ILE A 12 -15.67 -13.05 -5.68
CA ILE A 12 -16.53 -12.46 -4.66
C ILE A 12 -15.74 -11.33 -3.97
N VAL A 13 -15.98 -10.09 -4.39
CA VAL A 13 -15.25 -8.92 -3.92
C VAL A 13 -15.59 -8.62 -2.45
N GLY A 14 -14.58 -8.38 -1.62
CA GLY A 14 -14.75 -8.01 -0.20
C GLY A 14 -14.89 -9.19 0.76
N PHE A 15 -14.64 -10.42 0.30
CA PHE A 15 -14.73 -11.65 1.10
C PHE A 15 -13.36 -12.24 1.47
N GLN A 16 -12.33 -11.39 1.66
CA GLN A 16 -11.05 -11.84 2.20
C GLN A 16 -11.27 -12.42 3.61
N THR A 17 -10.79 -13.64 3.87
CA THR A 17 -11.10 -14.35 5.11
C THR A 17 -9.96 -15.22 5.61
N LYS A 18 -9.89 -15.38 6.94
CA LYS A 18 -9.02 -16.32 7.65
C LYS A 18 -9.73 -17.62 8.03
N MET A 19 -11.00 -17.80 7.66
CA MET A 19 -11.77 -19.00 7.97
C MET A 19 -11.16 -20.25 7.34
N LYS A 20 -11.31 -21.41 7.98
CA LYS A 20 -11.00 -22.70 7.36
C LYS A 20 -11.89 -22.91 6.14
N HIS A 21 -11.39 -23.60 5.11
CA HIS A 21 -12.10 -23.81 3.86
C HIS A 21 -13.51 -24.38 4.03
N GLY A 22 -13.73 -25.35 4.93
CA GLY A 22 -15.07 -25.88 5.20
C GLY A 22 -16.06 -24.82 5.70
N ALA A 23 -15.62 -23.95 6.62
CA ALA A 23 -16.45 -22.84 7.11
C ALA A 23 -16.71 -21.79 6.03
N GLN A 24 -15.72 -21.52 5.17
CA GLN A 24 -15.92 -20.62 4.02
C GLN A 24 -17.03 -21.14 3.09
N THR A 25 -16.96 -22.41 2.70
CA THR A 25 -17.96 -23.03 1.82
C THR A 25 -19.36 -22.98 2.43
N GLN A 26 -19.49 -23.27 3.73
CA GLN A 26 -20.77 -23.19 4.44
C GLN A 26 -21.33 -21.77 4.42
N VAL A 27 -20.55 -20.78 4.84
CA VAL A 27 -20.99 -19.38 4.91
C VAL A 27 -21.32 -18.83 3.52
N PHE A 28 -20.50 -19.12 2.50
CA PHE A 28 -20.72 -18.58 1.16
C PHE A 28 -21.98 -19.15 0.49
N ARG A 29 -22.36 -20.40 0.81
CA ARG A 29 -23.63 -21.00 0.33
C ARG A 29 -24.88 -20.44 1.00
N MET A 30 -24.73 -19.70 2.08
CA MET A 30 -25.86 -18.98 2.71
C MET A 30 -26.20 -17.67 1.97
N ILE A 31 -25.36 -17.24 1.03
CA ILE A 31 -25.61 -16.05 0.23
C ILE A 31 -26.61 -16.42 -0.88
N PRO A 32 -27.75 -15.71 -1.00
CA PRO A 32 -28.72 -15.97 -2.06
C PRO A 32 -28.06 -15.95 -3.45
N GLY A 33 -28.31 -17.01 -4.24
CA GLY A 33 -27.73 -17.23 -5.56
C GLY A 33 -26.40 -17.99 -5.58
N LEU A 34 -25.81 -18.32 -4.41
CA LEU A 34 -24.57 -19.11 -4.29
C LEU A 34 -24.80 -20.46 -3.60
N GLU A 35 -26.04 -20.87 -3.37
CA GLU A 35 -26.42 -22.07 -2.62
C GLU A 35 -25.76 -23.34 -3.19
N ASN A 36 -25.68 -23.41 -4.52
CA ASN A 36 -25.11 -24.53 -5.28
C ASN A 36 -23.77 -24.17 -5.93
N ALA A 37 -23.11 -23.08 -5.51
CA ALA A 37 -21.86 -22.64 -6.12
C ALA A 37 -20.73 -23.67 -5.94
N GLY A 38 -19.97 -23.87 -7.02
CA GLY A 38 -18.69 -24.56 -7.01
C GLY A 38 -17.56 -23.57 -6.74
N PHE A 39 -16.73 -23.83 -5.72
CA PHE A 39 -15.63 -22.93 -5.34
C PHE A 39 -14.31 -23.45 -5.91
N ALA A 40 -13.90 -22.90 -7.06
CA ALA A 40 -12.63 -23.26 -7.70
C ALA A 40 -11.40 -22.85 -6.87
N ARG A 41 -11.50 -21.76 -6.10
CA ARG A 41 -10.47 -21.29 -5.17
C ARG A 41 -11.13 -20.64 -3.96
N LEU A 42 -10.75 -21.08 -2.77
CA LEU A 42 -11.19 -20.49 -1.50
C LEU A 42 -10.14 -19.51 -0.98
N GLY A 43 -10.58 -18.57 -0.13
CA GLY A 43 -9.71 -17.57 0.48
C GLY A 43 -8.65 -18.25 1.35
N GLY A 44 -7.47 -17.65 1.42
CA GLY A 44 -6.37 -18.16 2.22
C GLY A 44 -5.54 -17.02 2.79
N ILE A 45 -4.78 -17.33 3.84
CA ILE A 45 -3.73 -16.43 4.33
C ILE A 45 -2.51 -16.65 3.45
N HIS A 46 -2.08 -15.60 2.77
CA HIS A 46 -0.82 -15.61 2.04
C HIS A 46 0.31 -15.24 3.00
N ARG A 47 1.36 -16.07 3.02
CA ARG A 47 2.60 -15.74 3.72
C ARG A 47 3.33 -14.69 2.88
N ASN A 48 3.54 -13.51 3.44
CA ASN A 48 4.36 -12.46 2.83
C ASN A 48 5.72 -12.40 3.53
N THR A 49 6.78 -12.37 2.72
CA THR A 49 8.13 -12.06 3.20
C THR A 49 8.35 -10.56 3.05
N PHE A 50 8.69 -9.88 4.14
CA PHE A 50 9.00 -8.46 4.16
C PHE A 50 10.06 -8.15 5.22
N LEU A 51 10.78 -7.04 5.04
CA LEU A 51 11.77 -6.54 5.98
C LEU A 51 11.09 -5.85 7.16
N ASN A 52 11.74 -5.85 8.33
CA ASN A 52 11.45 -4.84 9.37
C ASN A 52 12.03 -3.50 8.90
N SER A 53 11.39 -2.89 7.90
CA SER A 53 11.88 -1.72 7.20
C SER A 53 12.08 -0.50 8.10
N PRO A 54 11.20 -0.19 9.09
CA PRO A 54 11.44 0.96 9.97
C PRO A 54 12.77 0.85 10.72
N THR A 55 13.16 -0.38 11.05
CA THR A 55 14.46 -0.66 11.67
C THR A 55 15.59 -0.57 10.65
N LEU A 56 15.42 -1.21 9.49
CA LEU A 56 16.53 -1.51 8.56
C LEU A 56 16.77 -0.45 7.49
N LEU A 57 15.75 0.31 7.09
CA LEU A 57 15.82 1.24 5.96
C LEU A 57 15.88 2.69 6.43
N ASP A 58 16.67 3.51 5.73
CA ASP A 58 16.67 4.97 5.88
C ASP A 58 15.55 5.63 5.04
N SER A 59 15.37 6.94 5.16
CA SER A 59 14.35 7.70 4.40
C SER A 59 14.58 7.72 2.89
N GLN A 60 15.74 7.25 2.42
CA GLN A 60 16.06 7.05 1.02
C GLN A 60 15.73 5.62 0.55
N MET A 61 15.12 4.80 1.40
CA MET A 61 14.83 3.38 1.20
C MET A 61 16.09 2.51 1.05
N ARG A 62 17.24 2.99 1.55
CA ARG A 62 18.50 2.25 1.53
C ARG A 62 18.64 1.44 2.80
N LEU A 63 19.31 0.30 2.73
CA LEU A 63 19.68 -0.46 3.91
C LEU A 63 20.70 0.35 4.73
N LYS A 64 20.39 0.67 5.98
CA LYS A 64 21.25 1.52 6.84
C LYS A 64 22.68 0.97 6.95
N SER A 65 22.84 -0.35 7.01
CA SER A 65 24.15 -1.01 7.11
C SER A 65 24.88 -1.16 5.77
N ARG A 66 24.20 -0.99 4.63
CA ARG A 66 24.78 -1.05 3.27
C ARG A 66 24.06 -0.05 2.35
N PRO A 67 24.41 1.25 2.41
CA PRO A 67 23.70 2.30 1.67
C PRO A 67 23.67 2.13 0.15
N ASN A 68 24.56 1.32 -0.43
CA ASN A 68 24.52 0.97 -1.85
C ASN A 68 23.37 0.02 -2.23
N LEU A 69 22.62 -0.52 -1.26
CA LEU A 69 21.44 -1.35 -1.49
C LEU A 69 20.16 -0.57 -1.18
N ARG A 70 19.24 -0.51 -2.15
CA ARG A 70 17.93 0.13 -2.01
C ARG A 70 16.81 -0.90 -2.27
N PHE A 71 15.76 -0.84 -1.46
CA PHE A 71 14.62 -1.77 -1.55
C PHE A 71 13.34 -1.04 -1.94
N ALA A 72 12.48 -1.71 -2.69
CA ALA A 72 11.17 -1.21 -3.09
C ALA A 72 10.18 -2.36 -3.32
N GLY A 73 8.89 -2.05 -3.30
CA GLY A 73 7.83 -3.03 -3.49
C GLY A 73 7.51 -3.82 -2.23
N GLN A 74 6.77 -4.91 -2.37
CA GLN A 74 6.23 -5.68 -1.23
C GLN A 74 7.26 -6.06 -0.17
N ILE A 75 8.52 -6.29 -0.57
CA ILE A 75 9.62 -6.63 0.36
C ILE A 75 9.86 -5.54 1.42
N THR A 76 9.50 -4.28 1.16
CA THR A 76 9.64 -3.18 2.12
C THR A 76 8.46 -3.06 3.09
N GLY A 77 7.39 -3.85 2.92
CA GLY A 77 6.17 -3.70 3.72
C GLY A 77 5.17 -2.70 3.15
N VAL A 78 5.21 -2.40 1.85
CA VAL A 78 4.05 -1.85 1.16
C VAL A 78 3.18 -2.97 0.60
N GLU A 79 1.86 -2.76 0.50
CA GLU A 79 0.93 -3.76 -0.04
C GLU A 79 0.14 -3.20 -1.22
N GLY A 80 0.06 -3.97 -2.31
CA GLY A 80 -0.65 -3.60 -3.53
C GLY A 80 0.26 -3.36 -4.73
N TYR A 81 -0.27 -3.60 -5.93
CA TYR A 81 0.48 -3.46 -7.18
C TYR A 81 0.85 -2.00 -7.48
N VAL A 82 -0.08 -1.08 -7.22
CA VAL A 82 0.11 0.36 -7.48
C VAL A 82 1.16 0.92 -6.54
N GLU A 83 1.08 0.57 -5.25
CA GLU A 83 2.05 0.92 -4.22
C GLU A 83 3.42 0.37 -4.59
N SER A 84 3.51 -0.91 -4.96
CA SER A 84 4.79 -1.52 -5.30
C SER A 84 5.44 -0.87 -6.52
N ALA A 85 4.67 -0.58 -7.56
CA ALA A 85 5.15 0.13 -8.75
C ALA A 85 5.59 1.55 -8.43
N ALA A 86 4.81 2.28 -7.62
CA ALA A 86 5.12 3.63 -7.19
C ALA A 86 6.43 3.69 -6.38
N MET A 87 6.61 2.79 -5.41
CA MET A 87 7.85 2.72 -4.63
C MET A 87 9.05 2.34 -5.50
N GLY A 88 8.87 1.45 -6.49
CA GLY A 88 9.91 1.11 -7.46
C GLY A 88 10.34 2.32 -8.29
N LEU A 89 9.37 3.12 -8.77
CA LEU A 89 9.65 4.36 -9.50
C LEU A 89 10.45 5.35 -8.65
N VAL A 90 10.05 5.58 -7.39
CA VAL A 90 10.77 6.50 -6.49
C VAL A 90 12.17 5.97 -6.21
N ALA A 91 12.33 4.68 -5.92
CA ALA A 91 13.64 4.10 -5.65
C ALA A 91 14.59 4.24 -6.84
N GLY A 92 14.08 4.03 -8.06
CA GLY A 92 14.84 4.25 -9.29
C GLY A 92 15.25 5.71 -9.47
N ARG A 93 14.33 6.67 -9.25
CA ARG A 93 14.63 8.11 -9.32
C ARG A 93 15.70 8.53 -8.31
N LEU A 94 15.59 8.09 -7.05
CA LEU A 94 16.56 8.39 -6.00
C LEU A 94 17.94 7.79 -6.32
N ALA A 95 17.98 6.55 -6.79
CA ALA A 95 19.24 5.90 -7.18
C ALA A 95 19.91 6.59 -8.37
N ALA A 96 19.14 6.95 -9.40
CA ALA A 96 19.67 7.65 -10.56
C ALA A 96 20.22 9.05 -10.20
N ALA A 97 19.52 9.77 -9.33
CA ALA A 97 19.94 11.08 -8.82
C ALA A 97 21.24 10.99 -8.02
N GLU A 98 21.36 9.97 -7.14
CA GLU A 98 22.56 9.68 -6.36
C GLU A 98 23.77 9.35 -7.26
N ILE A 99 23.59 8.50 -8.28
CA ILE A 99 24.64 8.14 -9.24
C ILE A 99 25.12 9.34 -10.06
N ARG A 100 24.22 10.28 -10.38
CA ARG A 100 24.55 11.50 -11.13
C ARG A 100 25.18 12.62 -10.28
N GLY A 101 25.37 12.39 -8.97
CA GLY A 101 25.91 13.41 -8.06
C GLY A 101 24.93 14.54 -7.73
N THR A 102 23.65 14.37 -8.03
CA THR A 102 22.58 15.35 -7.78
C THR A 102 21.52 14.74 -6.87
N PRO A 103 21.82 14.46 -5.59
CA PRO A 103 20.93 13.73 -4.71
C PRO A 103 19.57 14.43 -4.57
N LEU A 104 18.50 13.64 -4.67
CA LEU A 104 17.12 14.10 -4.59
C LEU A 104 16.53 13.71 -3.22
N ALA A 105 15.80 14.62 -2.58
CA ALA A 105 15.03 14.29 -1.39
C ALA A 105 13.88 13.31 -1.74
N PRO A 106 13.39 12.48 -0.79
CA PRO A 106 12.22 11.67 -1.08
C PRO A 106 10.97 12.56 -1.28
N PRO A 107 9.90 12.06 -1.93
CA PRO A 107 8.66 12.80 -2.06
C PRO A 107 8.13 13.32 -0.70
N PRO A 108 7.51 14.51 -0.64
CA PRO A 108 6.98 15.07 0.61
C PRO A 108 5.99 14.15 1.31
N ARG A 109 5.93 14.21 2.64
CA ARG A 109 5.09 13.33 3.50
C ARG A 109 3.60 13.46 3.21
N GLU A 110 3.18 14.59 2.66
CA GLU A 110 1.81 14.89 2.25
C GLU A 110 1.39 14.16 0.97
N THR A 111 2.34 13.56 0.25
CA THR A 111 2.08 12.77 -0.96
C THR A 111 1.84 11.30 -0.62
N ALA A 112 1.15 10.56 -1.50
CA ALA A 112 0.94 9.12 -1.31
C ALA A 112 2.27 8.34 -1.19
N MET A 113 3.25 8.65 -2.03
CA MET A 113 4.56 8.02 -2.00
C MET A 113 5.35 8.40 -0.74
N GLY A 114 5.33 9.67 -0.35
CA GLY A 114 6.02 10.12 0.87
C GLY A 114 5.40 9.57 2.14
N ALA A 115 4.07 9.44 2.19
CA ALA A 115 3.36 8.80 3.31
C ALA A 115 3.71 7.30 3.42
N LEU A 116 3.82 6.58 2.30
CA LEU A 116 4.28 5.19 2.30
C LEU A 116 5.75 5.06 2.73
N ILE A 117 6.63 5.97 2.27
CA ILE A 117 8.03 6.00 2.72
C ILE A 117 8.08 6.21 4.23
N ALA A 118 7.36 7.20 4.75
CA ALA A 118 7.33 7.48 6.18
C ALA A 118 6.87 6.26 7.00
N HIS A 119 5.83 5.55 6.54
CA HIS A 119 5.37 4.29 7.15
C HIS A 119 6.49 3.23 7.23
N ILE A 120 7.22 3.01 6.13
CA ILE A 120 8.26 1.97 6.08
C ILE A 120 9.61 2.41 6.68
N THR A 121 9.84 3.69 6.98
CA THR A 121 11.14 4.19 7.45
C THR A 121 11.14 4.87 8.82
N GLY A 122 9.98 5.14 9.45
CA GLY A 122 10.02 5.79 10.77
C GLY A 122 8.69 6.04 11.50
N ASP A 123 7.55 6.06 10.83
CA ASP A 123 6.26 6.36 11.50
C ASP A 123 5.63 5.13 12.17
N ALA A 124 5.97 3.92 11.72
CA ALA A 124 5.44 2.70 12.30
C ALA A 124 6.28 2.23 13.49
N ASP A 125 5.63 1.73 14.54
CA ASP A 125 6.31 0.97 15.59
C ASP A 125 6.93 -0.29 14.97
N ALA A 126 8.26 -0.35 15.00
CA ALA A 126 9.04 -1.43 14.44
C ALA A 126 8.72 -2.81 15.04
N ARG A 127 8.19 -2.88 16.27
CA ARG A 127 7.83 -4.16 16.92
C ARG A 127 6.55 -4.75 16.39
N SER A 128 5.62 -3.90 15.97
CA SER A 128 4.31 -4.31 15.43
C SER A 128 4.15 -3.96 13.95
N PHE A 129 5.25 -3.67 13.25
CA PHE A 129 5.24 -3.28 11.85
C PHE A 129 4.56 -4.36 10.99
N GLN A 130 3.59 -3.93 10.19
CA GLN A 130 2.89 -4.77 9.22
C GLN A 130 2.86 -4.09 7.86
N PRO A 131 2.83 -4.88 6.76
CA PRO A 131 2.62 -4.32 5.45
C PRO A 131 1.32 -3.53 5.37
N MET A 132 1.33 -2.43 4.61
CA MET A 132 0.15 -1.59 4.47
C MET A 132 0.03 -1.01 3.06
N ASN A 133 -1.20 -0.89 2.59
CA ASN A 133 -1.55 -0.15 1.39
C ASN A 133 -1.72 1.34 1.70
N VAL A 134 -1.78 2.18 0.66
CA VAL A 134 -1.99 3.62 0.89
C VAL A 134 -3.40 3.89 1.42
N ASN A 135 -3.50 4.69 2.47
CA ASN A 135 -4.76 5.15 3.02
C ASN A 135 -4.59 6.54 3.66
N PHE A 136 -5.68 7.31 3.79
CA PHE A 136 -5.61 8.68 4.32
C PHE A 136 -5.14 8.77 5.79
N GLY A 137 -5.08 7.66 6.54
CA GLY A 137 -4.52 7.63 7.88
C GLY A 137 -2.99 7.77 7.92
N LEU A 138 -2.31 7.52 6.79
CA LEU A 138 -0.86 7.70 6.66
C LEU A 138 -0.44 9.15 6.42
N PHE A 139 -1.39 9.99 6.00
CA PHE A 139 -1.09 11.37 5.61
C PHE A 139 -1.08 12.25 6.86
N PRO A 140 -0.24 13.29 6.93
CA PRO A 140 -0.33 14.30 7.98
C PRO A 140 -1.75 14.85 8.04
N PRO A 141 -2.35 15.10 9.20
CA PRO A 141 -3.74 15.52 9.29
C PRO A 141 -4.01 16.81 8.50
N ILE A 142 -5.26 16.97 8.08
CA ILE A 142 -5.75 18.23 7.50
C ILE A 142 -6.87 18.77 8.38
N ASP A 143 -6.85 20.08 8.64
CA ASP A 143 -7.91 20.72 9.42
C ASP A 143 -9.15 20.88 8.53
N ALA A 144 -9.98 19.83 8.54
CA ALA A 144 -11.26 19.81 7.87
C ALA A 144 -12.33 19.27 8.84
N LYS A 145 -13.09 20.21 9.41
CA LYS A 145 -14.22 19.94 10.33
C LYS A 145 -15.39 19.28 9.58
N GLY A 146 -16.27 18.60 10.31
CA GLY A 146 -17.57 18.13 9.78
C GLY A 146 -17.82 16.61 9.76
N GLY A 147 -16.99 15.81 10.43
CA GLY A 147 -17.25 14.37 10.64
C GLY A 147 -17.51 13.60 9.33
N ARG A 148 -18.54 12.75 9.30
CA ARG A 148 -18.91 11.96 8.10
C ARG A 148 -19.39 12.83 6.93
N ARG A 149 -20.10 13.94 7.20
CA ARG A 149 -20.60 14.87 6.19
C ARG A 149 -19.46 15.65 5.51
N GLY A 150 -18.39 15.94 6.23
CA GLY A 150 -17.18 16.59 5.71
C GLY A 150 -16.23 15.68 4.92
N ARG A 151 -16.53 14.37 4.79
CA ARG A 151 -15.61 13.39 4.18
C ARG A 151 -15.20 13.75 2.76
N LYS A 152 -16.15 14.19 1.92
CA LYS A 152 -15.87 14.56 0.51
C LYS A 152 -14.86 15.71 0.44
N ASN A 153 -15.09 16.77 1.22
CA ASN A 153 -14.23 17.95 1.25
C ASN A 153 -12.85 17.61 1.84
N ARG A 154 -12.82 16.83 2.92
CA ARG A 154 -11.57 16.38 3.54
C ARG A 154 -10.72 15.55 2.59
N TYR A 155 -11.32 14.59 1.87
CA TYR A 155 -10.60 13.77 0.91
C TYR A 155 -10.08 14.61 -0.25
N LYS A 156 -10.88 15.55 -0.76
CA LYS A 156 -10.43 16.49 -1.78
C LYS A 156 -9.22 17.30 -1.28
N ALA A 157 -9.30 17.85 -0.07
CA ALA A 157 -8.23 18.65 0.52
C ALA A 157 -6.92 17.85 0.69
N TYR A 158 -7.00 16.59 1.15
CA TYR A 158 -5.84 15.69 1.15
C TYR A 158 -5.25 15.52 -0.24
N THR A 159 -6.09 15.24 -1.24
CA THR A 159 -5.62 15.00 -2.61
C THR A 159 -5.06 16.26 -3.27
N ASP A 160 -5.61 17.43 -2.99
CA ASP A 160 -5.12 18.70 -3.55
C ASP A 160 -3.72 19.01 -3.00
N ARG A 161 -3.55 18.96 -1.67
CA ARG A 161 -2.24 19.15 -1.01
C ARG A 161 -1.22 18.12 -1.49
N ALA A 162 -1.63 16.85 -1.65
CA ALA A 162 -0.75 15.80 -2.15
C ALA A 162 -0.31 16.05 -3.59
N LYS A 163 -1.22 16.52 -4.47
CA LYS A 163 -0.88 16.85 -5.87
C LYS A 163 0.07 18.02 -5.93
N GLU A 164 -0.18 19.08 -5.17
CA GLU A 164 0.69 20.25 -5.11
C GLU A 164 2.11 19.88 -4.66
N GLY A 165 2.24 19.16 -3.55
CA GLY A 165 3.55 18.70 -3.05
C GLY A 165 4.26 17.75 -4.00
N PHE A 166 3.52 16.86 -4.68
CA PHE A 166 4.13 15.94 -5.64
C PHE A 166 4.59 16.65 -6.92
N THR A 167 3.80 17.60 -7.44
CA THR A 167 4.19 18.41 -8.60
C THR A 167 5.45 19.23 -8.29
N ALA A 168 5.50 19.89 -7.13
CA ALA A 168 6.69 20.63 -6.71
C ALA A 168 7.95 19.75 -6.60
N TRP A 169 7.79 18.48 -6.17
CA TRP A 169 8.90 17.53 -6.10
C TRP A 169 9.38 17.04 -7.46
N LEU A 170 8.51 17.02 -8.47
CA LEU A 170 8.89 16.57 -9.82
C LEU A 170 9.84 17.53 -10.53
N GLY A 171 9.80 18.82 -10.18
CA GLY A 171 10.49 19.91 -10.88
C GLY A 171 9.58 20.54 -11.92
#